data_AF-A0AAU2DA02-F1
#
_entry.id   AF-A0AAU2DA02-F1
#
_cell.length_a   1.000
_cell.length_b   1.000
_cell.length_c   1.000
_cell.angle_alpha   90.00
_cell.angle_beta   90.00
_cell.angle_gamma   90.00
#
_symmetry.space_group_name_H-M   'P 1'
#
loop_
_entity.id
_entity.type
_entity.pdbx_description
1 polymer ?
#
loop_
_entity_poly.entity_id
_entity_poly.type
_entity_poly.pdbx_seq_one_letter_code
_entity_poly.pdbx_strand_id
1 'polypeptide(L)'
;MTDWWATGTGIASATATVAAVGVALWVAIRDGEQRNAERRDAEAAQARLIFVTRDHEGFRPWVSLWNASASPVLEVEIRSLTAVDRRTGQRMLATRVSVRSTDVELPGLIARVLDGAEVVNPEVWVIEGTEEIHEGWEPTGGWSASESEIECIYRYTDTAGLRWERFDSQPPQRVLEVTAAHRRRHP
;
A
#
# COMPACT_ATOMS: atom_id res chain seq x y z
N MET A 1 6.49 35.41 -66.14
CA MET A 1 6.71 34.01 -65.74
C MET A 1 7.04 33.99 -64.26
N THR A 2 6.05 33.62 -63.44
CA THR A 2 6.20 32.76 -62.25
C THR A 2 7.39 32.93 -61.30
N ASP A 3 7.23 33.80 -60.28
CA ASP A 3 7.94 33.75 -58.98
C ASP A 3 7.14 32.97 -57.90
N TRP A 4 6.30 32.01 -58.31
CA TRP A 4 5.59 31.14 -57.37
C TRP A 4 6.55 30.17 -56.65
N TRP A 5 7.72 29.88 -57.25
CA TRP A 5 8.78 29.07 -56.64
C TRP A 5 9.45 29.76 -55.44
N ALA A 6 9.51 31.10 -55.40
CA ALA A 6 10.08 31.86 -54.28
C ALA A 6 9.08 32.03 -53.12
N THR A 7 7.78 32.00 -53.41
CA THR A 7 6.72 32.06 -52.38
C THR A 7 6.46 30.68 -51.75
N GLY A 8 6.62 29.60 -52.53
CA GLY A 8 6.46 28.23 -52.05
C GLY A 8 7.54 27.78 -51.06
N THR A 9 8.78 28.26 -51.20
CA THR A 9 9.91 27.91 -50.31
C THR A 9 9.85 28.61 -48.94
N GLY A 10 9.27 29.81 -48.85
CA GLY A 10 9.07 30.52 -47.59
C GLY A 10 7.99 29.89 -46.69
N ILE A 11 6.89 29.42 -47.29
CA ILE A 11 5.79 28.77 -46.57
C ILE A 11 6.18 27.32 -46.17
N ALA A 12 6.92 26.62 -47.02
CA ALA A 12 7.41 25.26 -46.74
C ALA A 12 8.44 25.22 -45.61
N SER A 13 9.32 26.23 -45.49
CA SER A 13 10.33 26.27 -44.43
C SER A 13 9.73 26.60 -43.07
N ALA A 14 8.79 27.54 -42.99
CA ALA A 14 8.08 27.87 -41.76
C ALA A 14 7.24 26.70 -41.21
N THR A 15 6.57 25.94 -42.09
CA THR A 15 5.81 24.74 -41.69
C THR A 15 6.73 23.61 -41.20
N ALA A 16 7.90 23.43 -41.82
CA ALA A 16 8.88 22.44 -41.37
C ALA A 16 9.41 22.75 -39.96
N THR A 17 9.69 24.02 -39.63
CA THR A 17 10.15 24.41 -38.30
C THR A 17 9.08 24.20 -37.23
N VAL A 18 7.81 24.57 -37.50
CA VAL A 18 6.70 24.35 -36.55
C VAL A 18 6.47 22.86 -36.32
N ALA A 19 6.53 22.04 -37.37
CA ALA A 19 6.43 20.59 -37.25
C ALA A 19 7.59 20.01 -36.40
N ALA A 20 8.82 20.46 -36.63
CA ALA A 20 9.98 20.01 -35.87
C ALA A 20 9.87 20.37 -34.37
N VAL A 21 9.42 21.58 -34.05
CA VAL A 21 9.17 22.01 -32.66
C VAL A 21 8.06 21.17 -32.03
N GLY A 22 6.98 20.90 -32.77
CA GLY A 22 5.89 20.05 -32.31
C GLY A 22 6.33 18.62 -31.98
N VAL A 23 7.13 18.01 -32.87
CA VAL A 23 7.70 16.67 -32.64
C VAL A 23 8.64 16.67 -31.44
N ALA A 24 9.52 17.67 -31.33
CA ALA A 24 10.44 17.78 -30.20
C ALA A 24 9.70 17.92 -28.86
N LEU A 25 8.63 18.72 -28.81
CA LEU A 25 7.78 18.87 -27.62
C LEU A 25 7.07 17.57 -27.27
N TRP A 26 6.53 16.87 -28.27
CA TRP A 26 5.85 15.58 -28.06
C TRP A 26 6.82 14.52 -27.53
N VAL A 27 8.03 14.41 -28.08
CA VAL A 27 9.06 13.50 -27.58
C VAL A 27 9.44 13.85 -26.14
N ALA A 28 9.62 15.14 -25.83
CA ALA A 28 9.95 15.57 -24.47
C ALA A 28 8.87 15.20 -23.44
N ILE A 29 7.58 15.36 -23.80
CA ILE A 29 6.46 14.96 -22.95
C ILE A 29 6.46 13.44 -22.77
N ARG A 30 6.59 12.68 -23.86
CA ARG A 30 6.55 11.21 -23.85
C ARG A 30 7.71 10.59 -23.06
N ASP A 31 8.92 11.12 -23.21
CA ASP A 31 10.09 10.70 -22.44
C ASP A 31 9.91 10.98 -20.94
N GLY A 32 9.27 12.11 -20.61
CA GLY A 32 8.92 12.45 -19.23
C GLY A 32 7.95 11.45 -18.62
N GLU A 33 6.91 11.07 -19.38
CA GLU A 33 5.95 10.05 -18.94
C GLU A 33 6.60 8.68 -18.74
N GLN A 34 7.48 8.27 -19.66
CA GLN A 34 8.17 6.98 -19.56
C GLN A 34 9.10 6.91 -18.34
N ARG A 35 9.91 7.95 -18.08
CA ARG A 35 10.76 8.00 -16.88
C ARG A 35 9.94 8.02 -15.59
N ASN A 36 8.78 8.68 -15.61
CA ASN A 36 7.87 8.68 -14.47
C ASN A 36 7.18 7.33 -14.26
N ALA A 37 6.93 6.57 -15.33
CA ALA A 37 6.44 5.20 -15.24
C ALA A 37 7.53 4.27 -14.69
N GLU A 38 8.76 4.36 -15.19
CA GLU A 38 9.91 3.58 -14.70
C GLU A 38 10.20 3.86 -13.21
N ARG A 39 10.14 5.13 -12.79
CA ARG A 39 10.27 5.50 -11.37
C ARG A 39 9.16 4.88 -10.53
N ARG A 40 7.90 4.96 -10.99
CA ARG A 40 6.75 4.36 -10.28
C ARG A 40 6.84 2.85 -10.21
N ASP A 41 7.33 2.19 -11.27
CA ASP A 41 7.54 0.74 -11.29
C ASP A 41 8.67 0.32 -10.36
N ALA A 42 9.77 1.08 -10.30
CA ALA A 42 10.85 0.84 -9.37
C ALA A 42 10.39 1.03 -7.90
N GLU A 43 9.68 2.13 -7.63
CA GLU A 43 9.03 2.40 -6.34
C GLU A 43 8.07 1.26 -5.95
N ALA A 44 7.19 0.84 -6.86
CA ALA A 44 6.25 -0.25 -6.63
C ALA A 44 6.93 -1.62 -6.47
N ALA A 45 8.04 -1.87 -7.18
CA ALA A 45 8.80 -3.11 -7.05
C ALA A 45 9.42 -3.23 -5.66
N GLN A 46 9.97 -2.14 -5.12
CA GLN A 46 10.49 -2.10 -3.76
C GLN A 46 9.36 -2.27 -2.72
N ALA A 47 8.22 -1.61 -2.93
CA ALA A 47 7.04 -1.71 -2.09
C ALA A 47 6.50 -3.17 -1.99
N ARG A 48 6.67 -4.00 -3.02
CA ARG A 48 6.24 -5.42 -3.00
C ARG A 48 7.04 -6.29 -2.05
N LEU A 49 8.24 -5.86 -1.66
CA LEU A 49 9.15 -6.62 -0.79
C LEU A 49 8.76 -6.56 0.69
N ILE A 50 7.79 -5.73 1.04
CA ILE A 50 7.18 -5.72 2.37
C ILE A 50 5.92 -6.56 2.29
N PHE A 51 5.89 -7.66 3.03
CA PHE A 51 4.77 -8.59 3.01
C PHE A 51 4.51 -9.18 4.38
N VAL A 52 3.29 -9.64 4.55
CA VAL A 52 2.84 -10.31 5.76
C VAL A 52 2.99 -11.81 5.55
N THR A 53 3.67 -12.48 6.47
CA THR A 53 3.57 -13.93 6.62
C THR A 53 2.62 -14.25 7.73
N ARG A 54 1.85 -15.30 7.49
CA ARG A 54 0.89 -15.86 8.43
C ARG A 54 1.45 -17.18 8.84
N ASP A 55 1.39 -17.46 10.12
CA ASP A 55 1.72 -18.77 10.61
C ASP A 55 0.79 -19.10 11.78
N HIS A 56 0.69 -20.38 12.08
CA HIS A 56 -0.18 -20.95 13.08
C HIS A 56 0.72 -21.71 14.05
N GLU A 57 1.20 -21.01 15.08
CA GLU A 57 1.91 -21.69 16.17
C GLU A 57 0.85 -22.23 17.14
N GLY A 58 0.58 -23.53 17.01
CA GLY A 58 -0.46 -24.20 17.78
C GLY A 58 -1.87 -23.75 17.38
N PHE A 59 -2.63 -23.28 18.36
CA PHE A 59 -4.04 -22.91 18.17
C PHE A 59 -4.27 -21.44 17.86
N ARG A 60 -3.24 -20.58 17.82
CA ARG A 60 -3.43 -19.13 17.68
C ARG A 60 -2.87 -18.64 16.34
N PRO A 61 -3.61 -17.83 15.58
CA PRO A 61 -3.06 -17.18 14.41
C PRO A 61 -2.08 -16.10 14.86
N TRP A 62 -0.89 -16.09 14.27
CA TRP A 62 0.06 -15.01 14.43
C TRP A 62 0.44 -14.45 13.07
N VAL A 63 0.74 -13.16 13.08
CA VAL A 63 1.07 -12.43 11.87
C VAL A 63 2.44 -11.82 12.02
N SER A 64 3.32 -12.09 11.08
CA SER A 64 4.64 -11.48 11.02
C SER A 64 4.75 -10.59 9.80
N LEU A 65 5.16 -9.35 10.01
CA LEU A 65 5.47 -8.45 8.90
C LEU A 65 6.96 -8.52 8.58
N TRP A 66 7.29 -8.79 7.32
CA TRP A 66 8.65 -8.90 6.83
C TRP A 66 8.96 -7.78 5.85
N ASN A 67 10.16 -7.21 5.98
CA ASN A 67 10.76 -6.36 4.97
C ASN A 67 11.92 -7.12 4.31
N ALA A 68 11.71 -7.60 3.08
CA ALA A 68 12.74 -8.24 2.28
C ALA A 68 13.51 -7.24 1.38
N SER A 69 13.25 -5.93 1.53
CA SER A 69 13.96 -4.91 0.77
C SER A 69 15.30 -4.57 1.40
N ALA A 70 16.26 -4.13 0.58
CA ALA A 70 17.55 -3.63 1.06
C ALA A 70 17.46 -2.25 1.75
N SER A 71 16.27 -1.64 1.79
CA SER A 71 16.05 -0.35 2.43
C SER A 71 15.20 -0.52 3.70
N PRO A 72 15.49 0.23 4.77
CA PRO A 72 14.69 0.19 5.98
C PRO A 72 13.28 0.75 5.74
N VAL A 73 12.29 0.23 6.47
CA VAL A 73 10.96 0.84 6.54
C VAL A 73 10.95 1.78 7.73
N LEU A 74 10.54 3.03 7.51
CA LEU A 74 10.60 4.05 8.56
C LEU A 74 9.48 3.88 9.59
N GLU A 75 8.33 3.44 9.12
CA GLU A 75 7.10 3.32 9.90
C GLU A 75 6.20 2.28 9.25
N VAL A 76 5.56 1.44 10.07
CA VAL A 76 4.48 0.54 9.67
C VAL A 76 3.30 0.81 10.57
N GLU A 77 2.11 0.96 10.00
CA GLU A 77 0.85 1.05 10.73
C GLU A 77 -0.04 -0.14 10.36
N ILE A 78 -0.41 -1.00 11.32
CA ILE A 78 -1.46 -2.00 11.07
C ILE A 78 -2.82 -1.31 11.20
N ARG A 79 -3.60 -1.34 10.12
CA ARG A 79 -4.90 -0.69 10.02
C ARG A 79 -6.04 -1.63 10.40
N SER A 80 -5.93 -2.88 10.00
CA SER A 80 -6.93 -3.90 10.27
C SER A 80 -6.29 -5.27 10.21
N LEU A 81 -6.72 -6.15 11.12
CA LEU A 81 -6.41 -7.55 11.10
C LEU A 81 -7.72 -8.32 11.27
N THR A 82 -8.09 -9.12 10.27
CA THR A 82 -9.36 -9.84 10.25
C THR A 82 -9.09 -11.33 10.08
N ALA A 83 -9.65 -12.16 10.95
CA ALA A 83 -9.68 -13.60 10.75
C ALA A 83 -10.99 -14.00 10.07
N VAL A 84 -10.91 -14.90 9.10
CA VAL A 84 -12.04 -15.36 8.29
C VAL A 84 -12.08 -16.89 8.37
N ASP A 85 -13.16 -17.44 8.90
CA ASP A 85 -13.39 -18.88 8.85
C ASP A 85 -13.71 -19.29 7.41
N ARG A 86 -12.87 -20.14 6.80
CA ARG A 86 -13.08 -20.60 5.43
C ARG A 86 -14.34 -21.46 5.26
N ARG A 87 -14.81 -22.10 6.32
CA ARG A 87 -15.97 -22.99 6.26
C ARG A 87 -17.28 -22.20 6.27
N THR A 88 -17.38 -21.21 7.15
CA THR A 88 -18.62 -20.45 7.36
C THR A 88 -18.62 -19.06 6.71
N GLY A 89 -17.44 -18.55 6.36
CA GLY A 89 -17.26 -17.16 5.91
C GLY A 89 -17.42 -16.14 7.03
N GLN A 90 -17.57 -16.57 8.28
CA GLN A 90 -17.66 -15.67 9.43
C GLN A 90 -16.33 -14.93 9.62
N ARG A 91 -16.40 -13.67 10.04
CA ARG A 91 -15.25 -12.77 10.13
C ARG A 91 -15.12 -12.24 11.55
N MET A 92 -13.89 -12.15 12.04
CA MET A 92 -13.53 -11.57 13.34
C MET A 92 -12.47 -10.51 13.14
N LEU A 93 -12.72 -9.31 13.63
CA LEU A 93 -11.81 -8.18 13.58
C LEU A 93 -11.00 -8.12 14.89
N ALA A 94 -9.68 -8.07 14.78
CA ALA A 94 -8.85 -7.79 15.94
C ALA A 94 -9.00 -6.31 16.32
N THR A 95 -9.33 -6.05 17.58
CA THR A 95 -9.42 -4.69 18.14
C THR A 95 -8.20 -4.35 19.00
N ARG A 96 -7.46 -5.35 19.47
CA ARG A 96 -6.20 -5.19 20.20
C ARG A 96 -5.17 -6.21 19.73
N VAL A 97 -3.94 -5.77 19.62
CA VAL A 97 -2.78 -6.58 19.23
C VAL A 97 -1.61 -6.30 20.17
N SER A 98 -0.79 -7.31 20.45
CA SER A 98 0.49 -7.14 21.12
C SER A 98 1.66 -7.31 20.16
N VAL A 99 2.64 -6.43 20.30
CA VAL A 99 3.89 -6.44 19.53
C VAL A 99 5.05 -6.40 20.50
N ARG A 100 5.92 -7.43 20.45
CA ARG A 100 7.06 -7.57 21.37
C ARG A 100 6.69 -7.35 22.86
N SER A 101 5.52 -7.83 23.28
CA SER A 101 4.98 -7.67 24.65
C SER A 101 4.48 -6.26 25.02
N THR A 102 4.18 -5.41 24.02
CA THR A 102 3.47 -4.15 24.22
C THR A 102 2.09 -4.24 23.59
N ASP A 103 1.04 -4.03 24.39
CA ASP A 103 -0.34 -4.10 23.94
C ASP A 103 -0.75 -2.77 23.31
N VAL A 104 -1.41 -2.84 22.15
CA VAL A 104 -1.83 -1.67 21.38
C VAL A 104 -3.23 -1.89 20.81
N GLU A 105 -4.08 -0.87 20.91
CA GLU A 105 -5.42 -0.89 20.32
C GLU A 105 -5.37 -0.55 18.82
N LEU A 106 -6.20 -1.22 18.02
CA LEU A 106 -6.36 -0.95 16.60
C LEU A 106 -7.57 -0.04 16.33
N PRO A 107 -7.52 0.80 15.26
CA PRO A 107 -6.38 1.06 14.39
C PRO A 107 -5.35 1.98 15.05
N GLY A 108 -4.06 1.82 14.69
CA GLY A 108 -3.01 2.74 15.16
C GLY A 108 -1.79 2.07 15.79
N LEU A 109 -1.63 0.75 15.63
CA LEU A 109 -0.37 0.09 15.93
C LEU A 109 0.70 0.61 14.97
N ILE A 110 1.53 1.54 15.45
CA ILE A 110 2.72 2.04 14.76
C ILE A 110 3.92 1.23 15.24
N ALA A 111 4.48 0.46 14.32
CA ALA A 111 5.60 -0.42 14.56
C ALA A 111 6.80 -0.01 13.67
N ARG A 112 8.01 -0.16 14.20
CA ARG A 112 9.26 0.18 13.48
C ARG A 112 9.94 -1.12 13.05
N VAL A 113 9.70 -1.50 11.80
CA VAL A 113 10.39 -2.64 11.17
C VAL A 113 11.77 -2.19 10.69
N LEU A 114 12.71 -2.13 11.63
CA LEU A 114 14.08 -1.65 11.38
C LEU A 114 14.97 -2.70 10.72
N ASP A 115 14.74 -3.99 10.98
CA ASP A 115 15.37 -5.12 10.29
C ASP A 115 14.68 -6.43 10.73
N GLY A 116 14.26 -7.27 9.80
CA GLY A 116 13.64 -8.58 10.09
C GLY A 116 12.11 -8.56 10.26
N ALA A 117 11.61 -9.56 11.00
CA ALA A 117 10.20 -9.81 11.18
C ALA A 117 9.67 -9.14 12.46
N GLU A 118 8.53 -8.47 12.36
CA GLU A 118 7.78 -8.00 13.53
C GLU A 118 6.55 -8.89 13.73
N VAL A 119 6.50 -9.58 14.88
CA VAL A 119 5.40 -10.48 15.24
C VAL A 119 4.32 -9.68 15.95
N VAL A 120 3.11 -9.76 15.39
CA VAL A 120 1.90 -9.14 15.88
C VAL A 120 0.95 -10.24 16.31
N ASN A 121 0.61 -10.24 17.60
CA ASN A 121 -0.27 -11.22 18.20
C ASN A 121 -1.61 -10.56 18.55
N PRO A 122 -2.70 -10.89 17.85
CA PRO A 122 -4.02 -10.36 18.19
C PRO A 122 -4.53 -10.92 19.51
N GLU A 123 -4.90 -10.01 20.40
CA GLU A 123 -5.32 -10.34 21.77
C GLU A 123 -6.81 -10.23 21.98
N VAL A 124 -7.48 -9.32 21.29
CA VAL A 124 -8.92 -9.12 21.42
C VAL A 124 -9.55 -9.13 20.05
N TRP A 125 -10.61 -9.92 19.91
CA TRP A 125 -11.35 -10.09 18.66
C TRP A 125 -12.82 -9.74 18.86
N VAL A 126 -13.43 -9.20 17.81
CA VAL A 126 -14.86 -8.93 17.74
C VAL A 126 -15.42 -9.55 16.47
N ILE A 127 -16.51 -10.32 16.57
CA ILE A 127 -17.17 -10.88 15.38
C ILE A 127 -17.77 -9.72 14.57
N GLU A 128 -17.49 -9.71 13.26
CA GLU A 128 -17.99 -8.67 12.37
C GLU A 128 -19.53 -8.65 12.38
N GLY A 129 -20.11 -7.49 12.68
CA GLY A 129 -21.56 -7.31 12.79
C GLY A 129 -22.13 -7.62 14.18
N THR A 130 -21.30 -7.93 15.18
CA THR A 130 -21.72 -8.08 16.58
C THR A 130 -20.91 -7.17 17.50
N GLU A 131 -21.34 -7.06 18.76
CA GLU A 131 -20.58 -6.43 19.86
C GLU A 131 -19.92 -7.48 20.76
N GLU A 132 -19.89 -8.74 20.34
CA GLU A 132 -19.34 -9.84 21.12
C GLU A 132 -17.81 -9.76 21.11
N ILE A 133 -17.24 -9.63 22.31
CA ILE A 133 -15.79 -9.51 22.52
C ILE A 133 -15.25 -10.87 22.95
N HIS A 134 -14.21 -11.33 22.27
CA HIS A 134 -13.47 -12.53 22.60
C HIS A 134 -12.05 -12.14 23.03
N GLU A 135 -11.69 -12.51 24.26
CA GLU A 135 -10.31 -12.40 24.75
C GLU A 135 -9.51 -13.62 24.29
N GLY A 136 -8.44 -13.35 23.54
CA GLY A 136 -7.62 -14.36 22.89
C GLY A 136 -8.30 -15.01 21.68
N TRP A 137 -7.64 -16.05 21.17
CA TRP A 137 -8.16 -16.86 20.08
C TRP A 137 -8.99 -18.01 20.65
N GLU A 138 -10.24 -17.72 20.98
CA GLU A 138 -11.26 -18.71 21.32
C GLU A 138 -12.57 -18.39 20.58
N PRO A 139 -12.59 -18.54 19.25
CA PRO A 139 -13.79 -18.31 18.45
C PRO A 139 -14.90 -19.29 18.85
N THR A 140 -16.07 -18.76 19.19
CA THR A 140 -17.29 -19.53 19.36
C THR A 140 -17.65 -20.24 18.04
N GLY A 141 -17.94 -21.55 18.10
CA GLY A 141 -18.35 -22.32 16.92
C GLY A 141 -17.26 -23.19 16.28
N GLY A 142 -16.15 -23.43 16.98
CA GLY A 142 -15.18 -24.47 16.63
C GLY A 142 -14.28 -24.10 15.44
N TRP A 143 -13.93 -22.83 15.28
CA TRP A 143 -12.96 -22.48 14.24
C TRP A 143 -11.61 -23.12 14.59
N SER A 144 -11.01 -23.79 13.62
CA SER A 144 -9.61 -24.15 13.71
C SER A 144 -8.75 -23.01 13.21
N ALA A 145 -7.64 -22.72 13.88
CA ALA A 145 -6.63 -21.81 13.36
C ALA A 145 -6.16 -22.25 11.96
N SER A 146 -6.06 -23.57 11.72
CA SER A 146 -5.67 -24.12 10.41
C SER A 146 -6.72 -23.94 9.31
N GLU A 147 -7.97 -23.66 9.67
CA GLU A 147 -9.08 -23.43 8.74
C GLU A 147 -9.44 -21.94 8.61
N SER A 148 -8.76 -21.09 9.36
CA SER A 148 -8.97 -19.65 9.35
C SER A 148 -7.94 -18.97 8.46
N GLU A 149 -8.39 -18.03 7.64
CA GLU A 149 -7.54 -17.15 6.86
C GLU A 149 -7.40 -15.80 7.57
N ILE A 150 -6.19 -15.25 7.61
CA ILE A 150 -5.95 -13.95 8.23
C ILE A 150 -5.77 -12.89 7.14
N GLU A 151 -6.69 -11.95 7.04
CA GLU A 151 -6.57 -10.78 6.19
C GLU A 151 -5.92 -9.64 6.98
N CYS A 152 -4.90 -8.99 6.41
CA CYS A 152 -4.20 -7.88 7.05
C CYS A 152 -4.17 -6.66 6.11
N ILE A 153 -4.61 -5.51 6.61
CA ILE A 153 -4.41 -4.20 5.98
C ILE A 153 -3.34 -3.49 6.79
N TYR A 154 -2.25 -3.12 6.13
CA TYR A 154 -1.18 -2.35 6.75
C TYR A 154 -0.74 -1.22 5.82
N ARG A 155 -0.25 -0.15 6.45
CA ARG A 155 0.41 0.98 5.81
C ARG A 155 1.86 1.01 6.21
N TYR A 156 2.68 1.59 5.36
CA TYR A 156 4.06 1.86 5.73
C TYR A 156 4.62 3.06 4.99
N THR A 157 5.68 3.62 5.57
CA THR A 157 6.45 4.73 5.01
C THR A 157 7.82 4.22 4.60
N ASP A 158 8.17 4.34 3.32
CA ASP A 158 9.49 3.96 2.81
C ASP A 158 10.56 5.03 3.09
N THR A 159 11.81 4.75 2.69
CA THR A 159 12.95 5.69 2.87
C THR A 159 12.82 6.98 2.06
N ALA A 160 12.00 7.00 1.01
CA ALA A 160 11.71 8.21 0.25
C ALA A 160 10.59 9.05 0.89
N GLY A 161 10.03 8.60 2.02
CA GLY A 161 8.92 9.24 2.70
C GLY A 161 7.58 9.03 2.01
N LEU A 162 7.49 8.09 1.06
CA LEU A 162 6.23 7.75 0.40
C LEU A 162 5.44 6.78 1.27
N ARG A 163 4.12 6.99 1.31
CA ARG A 163 3.20 6.12 2.03
C ARG A 163 2.51 5.15 1.11
N TRP A 164 2.49 3.91 1.56
CA TRP A 164 1.90 2.79 0.85
C TRP A 164 0.90 2.10 1.76
N GLU A 165 -0.16 1.55 1.16
CA GLU A 165 -1.12 0.67 1.82
C GLU A 165 -1.14 -0.64 1.05
N ARG A 166 -1.19 -1.75 1.77
CA ARG A 166 -1.29 -3.07 1.17
C ARG A 166 -2.34 -3.88 1.90
N PHE A 167 -3.21 -4.49 1.10
CA PHE A 167 -4.15 -5.49 1.57
C PHE A 167 -3.60 -6.86 1.24
N ASP A 168 -3.07 -7.53 2.27
CA ASP A 168 -2.52 -8.87 2.17
C ASP A 168 -1.58 -9.07 0.95
N SER A 169 -1.97 -9.92 0.01
CA SER A 169 -1.18 -10.32 -1.16
C SER A 169 -1.35 -9.38 -2.34
N GLN A 170 -2.30 -8.43 -2.29
CA GLN A 170 -2.52 -7.48 -3.36
C GLN A 170 -1.31 -6.55 -3.56
N PRO A 171 -1.13 -6.00 -4.78
CA PRO A 171 -0.10 -4.99 -5.02
C PRO A 171 -0.27 -3.79 -4.07
N PRO A 172 0.83 -3.25 -3.51
CA PRO A 172 0.76 -2.06 -2.68
C PRO A 172 0.23 -0.87 -3.48
N GLN A 173 -0.62 -0.07 -2.85
CA GLN A 173 -1.22 1.12 -3.41
C GLN A 173 -0.63 2.35 -2.74
N ARG A 174 -0.30 3.38 -3.53
CA ARG A 174 0.23 4.64 -3.01
C ARG A 174 -0.90 5.41 -2.32
N VAL A 175 -0.70 5.72 -1.04
CA VAL A 175 -1.62 6.56 -0.27
C VAL A 175 -1.20 8.01 -0.47
N LEU A 176 -1.96 8.73 -1.28
CA LEU A 176 -1.86 10.18 -1.34
C LEU A 176 -2.71 10.72 -0.19
N GLU A 177 -2.07 11.20 0.88
CA GLU A 177 -2.82 12.01 1.85
C GLU A 177 -3.43 13.17 1.07
N VAL A 178 -4.76 13.21 1.00
CA VAL A 178 -5.46 14.44 0.67
C VAL A 178 -5.17 15.35 1.85
N THR A 179 -4.12 16.17 1.71
CA THR A 179 -3.76 17.15 2.72
C THR A 179 -5.04 17.90 3.07
N ALA A 180 -5.50 17.79 4.30
CA ALA A 180 -6.67 18.49 4.83
C ALA A 180 -6.40 20.00 4.99
N ALA A 181 -5.79 20.62 3.98
CA ALA A 181 -5.45 22.03 3.91
C ALA A 181 -6.64 22.92 3.51
N HIS A 182 -7.88 22.40 3.47
CA HIS A 182 -9.06 23.20 3.11
C HIS A 182 -10.29 23.06 4.03
N ARG A 183 -10.11 22.60 5.27
CA ARG A 183 -11.17 22.65 6.32
C ARG A 183 -10.71 23.39 7.58
N ARG A 184 -10.10 24.57 7.40
CA ARG A 184 -10.02 25.61 8.43
C ARG A 184 -10.31 26.98 7.82
N ARG A 185 -11.57 27.21 7.44
CA ARG A 185 -12.25 28.51 7.57
C ARG A 185 -13.46 28.21 8.46
N HIS A 186 -13.18 28.12 9.76
CA HIS A 186 -13.58 29.07 10.80
C HIS A 186 -15.11 29.25 10.92
N PRO A 187 -15.63 29.15 12.17
CA PRO A 187 -17.05 29.18 12.53
C PRO A 187 -17.71 30.53 12.26
#